data_AF-A0A7X6A1F7-F1
#
_entry.id   AF-A0A7X6A1F7-F1
#
_cell.length_a   1.000
_cell.length_b   1.000
_cell.length_c   1.000
_cell.angle_alpha   90.00
_cell.angle_beta   90.00
_cell.angle_gamma   90.00
#
_symmetry.space_group_name_H-M   'P 1'
#
loop_
_entity.id
_entity.type
_entity.pdbx_description
1 polymer ?
#
loop_
_entity_poly.entity_id
_entity_poly.type
_entity_poly.pdbx_seq_one_letter_code
_entity_poly.pdbx_strand_id
1 'polypeptide(L)'
;MTEPDRTGPGTTGSTAGSATAGSAAAGSVTVAVRLPTVLRPFAGGAERVEVEVDGPPTVTSVFAALEGQHPALRRRLTDEQGAVRRHVNIYLGNDNIRDLSGLQTELADGDELLVLPSVAGG
;
A
#
# COMPACT_ATOMS: atom_id res chain seq x y z
N MET A 1 61.35 -29.03 23.42
CA MET A 1 60.78 -30.11 22.60
C MET A 1 59.29 -29.76 22.49
N THR A 2 58.80 -28.96 21.55
CA THR A 2 59.13 -28.75 20.13
C THR A 2 58.70 -27.32 19.71
N GLU A 3 59.56 -26.60 18.99
CA GLU A 3 59.29 -25.38 18.18
C GLU A 3 58.63 -25.77 16.83
N PRO A 4 58.24 -24.89 15.86
CA PRO A 4 58.01 -23.43 15.83
C PRO A 4 56.60 -23.11 15.23
N ASP A 5 56.13 -21.87 15.06
CA ASP A 5 56.20 -21.07 13.81
C ASP A 5 55.33 -19.80 14.03
N ARG A 6 55.89 -18.61 14.24
CA ARG A 6 56.27 -17.54 13.28
C ARG A 6 55.13 -16.90 12.48
N THR A 7 55.20 -15.56 12.45
CA THR A 7 54.73 -14.65 11.38
C THR A 7 53.40 -13.93 11.63
N GLY A 8 53.49 -12.76 12.29
CA GLY A 8 53.29 -11.44 11.66
C GLY A 8 51.88 -11.04 11.15
N PRO A 9 51.36 -9.86 11.54
CA PRO A 9 50.06 -9.35 11.09
C PRO A 9 50.18 -8.55 9.78
N GLY A 10 49.19 -8.72 8.91
CA GLY A 10 48.94 -7.95 7.69
C GLY A 10 47.83 -8.66 6.92
N THR A 11 46.94 -8.04 6.16
CA THR A 11 46.71 -6.64 5.85
C THR A 11 45.37 -6.62 5.11
N THR A 12 44.56 -5.61 5.43
CA THR A 12 43.45 -5.03 4.65
C THR A 12 42.28 -5.88 4.15
N GLY A 13 41.10 -5.30 4.40
CA GLY A 13 39.81 -5.81 3.99
C GLY A 13 39.60 -5.94 2.49
N SER A 14 38.60 -6.76 2.17
CA SER A 14 37.95 -6.91 0.87
C SER A 14 36.84 -7.95 1.08
N THR A 15 35.58 -7.85 0.66
CA THR A 15 34.66 -6.80 0.22
C THR A 15 33.27 -7.46 0.26
N ALA A 16 32.21 -6.67 0.40
CA ALA A 16 30.88 -6.89 -0.18
C ALA A 16 30.16 -8.25 0.04
N GLY A 17 29.09 -8.18 0.82
CA GLY A 17 27.74 -8.35 0.28
C GLY A 17 27.39 -9.72 -0.31
N SER A 18 26.81 -10.57 0.52
CA SER A 18 25.75 -11.46 0.02
C SER A 18 24.42 -10.73 0.18
N ALA A 19 24.25 -9.69 -0.66
CA ALA A 19 22.93 -9.15 -0.97
C ALA A 19 22.45 -9.95 -2.18
N THR A 20 21.56 -10.90 -1.94
CA THR A 20 20.84 -11.59 -3.00
C THR A 20 19.95 -10.55 -3.67
N ALA A 21 20.42 -10.03 -4.79
CA ALA A 21 19.66 -9.12 -5.64
C ALA A 21 18.51 -9.89 -6.30
N GLY A 22 17.35 -9.84 -5.66
CA GLY A 22 16.05 -9.87 -6.33
C GLY A 22 15.55 -8.43 -6.42
N SER A 23 15.95 -7.74 -7.49
CA SER A 23 15.48 -6.46 -8.01
C SER A 23 14.79 -5.48 -7.05
N ALA A 24 15.49 -4.39 -6.72
CA ALA A 24 14.86 -3.15 -6.34
C ALA A 24 14.03 -2.60 -7.51
N ALA A 25 12.76 -2.98 -7.60
CA ALA A 25 11.76 -1.96 -7.86
C ALA A 25 11.60 -1.23 -6.52
N ALA A 26 11.67 0.11 -6.51
CA ALA A 26 11.10 0.85 -5.40
C ALA A 26 9.69 0.29 -5.22
N GLY A 27 9.40 -0.41 -4.12
CA GLY A 27 8.31 -1.38 -4.08
C GLY A 27 6.97 -0.72 -4.32
N SER A 28 6.54 -0.69 -5.59
CA SER A 28 5.19 -0.29 -5.96
C SER A 28 4.32 -1.51 -5.71
N VAL A 29 3.30 -1.35 -4.88
CA VAL A 29 2.26 -2.37 -4.72
C VAL A 29 1.07 -1.95 -5.56
N THR A 30 0.47 -2.92 -6.22
CA THR A 30 -0.77 -2.71 -6.97
C THR A 30 -1.93 -3.15 -6.11
N VAL A 31 -2.82 -2.21 -5.79
CA VAL A 31 -4.02 -2.47 -5.00
C VAL A 31 -5.25 -2.26 -5.86
N ALA A 32 -6.19 -3.18 -5.81
CA ALA A 32 -7.44 -3.08 -6.52
C ALA A 32 -8.53 -2.45 -5.63
N VAL A 33 -9.01 -1.28 -6.01
CA VAL A 33 -10.13 -0.61 -5.34
C VAL A 33 -11.44 -0.99 -6.02
N ARG A 34 -12.27 -1.76 -5.34
CA ARG A 34 -13.62 -2.13 -5.76
C ARG A 34 -14.64 -1.06 -5.38
N LEU A 35 -15.42 -0.67 -6.37
CA LEU A 35 -16.40 0.40 -6.30
C LEU A 35 -17.83 -0.12 -6.57
N PRO A 36 -18.78 0.22 -5.69
CA PRO A 36 -20.19 -0.08 -5.88
C PRO A 36 -20.75 0.77 -7.02
N THR A 37 -21.88 0.36 -7.58
CA THR A 37 -22.52 1.00 -8.73
C THR A 37 -22.71 2.51 -8.56
N VAL A 38 -23.02 2.94 -7.34
CA VAL A 38 -23.20 4.36 -6.99
C VAL A 38 -21.91 5.20 -7.08
N LEU A 39 -20.73 4.56 -7.01
CA LEU A 39 -19.43 5.22 -7.07
C LEU A 39 -18.72 5.09 -8.43
N ARG A 40 -19.08 4.09 -9.25
CA ARG A 40 -18.55 3.88 -10.60
C ARG A 40 -18.47 5.16 -11.45
N PRO A 41 -19.50 6.02 -11.55
CA PRO A 41 -19.42 7.23 -12.38
C PRO A 41 -18.33 8.23 -11.93
N PHE A 42 -17.88 8.17 -10.67
CA PHE A 42 -16.79 9.02 -10.17
C PHE A 42 -15.39 8.45 -10.45
N ALA A 43 -15.32 7.18 -10.87
CA ALA A 43 -14.11 6.48 -11.30
C ALA A 43 -14.09 6.22 -12.81
N GLY A 44 -14.74 7.08 -13.60
CA GLY A 44 -14.80 6.92 -15.06
C GLY A 44 -15.66 5.73 -15.54
N GLY A 45 -16.52 5.18 -14.67
CA GLY A 45 -17.37 4.03 -14.96
C GLY A 45 -16.76 2.68 -14.57
N ALA A 46 -15.54 2.64 -14.05
CA ALA A 46 -14.88 1.42 -13.62
C ALA A 46 -15.50 0.85 -12.33
N GLU A 47 -15.70 -0.46 -12.28
CA GLU A 47 -16.06 -1.14 -11.01
C GLU A 47 -14.84 -1.48 -10.15
N ARG A 48 -13.68 -1.61 -10.78
CA ARG A 48 -12.40 -1.94 -10.17
C ARG A 48 -11.38 -0.95 -10.72
N VAL A 49 -10.72 -0.23 -9.84
CA VAL A 49 -9.62 0.68 -10.18
C VAL A 49 -8.34 0.10 -9.62
N GLU A 50 -7.37 -0.15 -10.48
CA GLU A 50 -6.05 -0.59 -10.07
C GLU A 50 -5.21 0.66 -9.76
N VAL A 51 -4.68 0.71 -8.54
CA VAL A 51 -3.90 1.82 -8.05
C VAL A 51 -2.52 1.31 -7.70
N GLU A 52 -1.51 1.81 -8.40
CA GLU A 52 -0.12 1.62 -8.02
C GLU A 52 0.25 2.62 -6.92
N VAL A 53 0.93 2.12 -5.90
CA VAL A 53 1.40 2.91 -4.78
C VAL A 53 2.90 2.75 -4.65
N ASP A 54 3.64 3.80 -4.97
CA ASP A 54 5.08 3.89 -4.71
C ASP A 54 5.33 4.21 -3.22
N GLY A 55 5.97 3.28 -2.49
CA GLY A 55 6.43 3.51 -1.12
C GLY A 55 5.64 2.70 -0.08
N PRO A 56 5.35 3.25 1.12
CA PRO A 56 4.71 2.48 2.19
C PRO A 56 3.31 2.05 1.75
N PRO A 57 3.02 0.74 1.67
CA PRO A 57 1.78 0.24 1.11
C PRO A 57 0.67 0.42 2.15
N THR A 58 0.14 1.63 2.29
CA THR A 58 -0.90 1.93 3.28
C THR A 58 -2.17 2.44 2.62
N VAL A 59 -3.30 2.31 3.31
CA VAL A 59 -4.59 2.81 2.80
C VAL A 59 -4.48 4.29 2.48
N THR A 60 -3.80 5.07 3.33
CA THR A 60 -3.53 6.50 3.04
C THR A 60 -2.84 6.69 1.70
N SER A 61 -1.80 5.91 1.42
CA SER A 61 -1.04 5.99 0.17
C SER A 61 -1.91 5.62 -1.04
N VAL A 62 -2.74 4.58 -0.93
CA VAL A 62 -3.70 4.19 -1.99
C VAL A 62 -4.69 5.33 -2.25
N PHE A 63 -5.25 5.94 -1.22
CA PHE A 63 -6.16 7.07 -1.35
C PHE A 63 -5.48 8.32 -1.90
N ALA A 64 -4.18 8.52 -1.62
CA ALA A 64 -3.37 9.59 -2.21
C ALA A 64 -3.16 9.37 -3.70
N ALA A 65 -2.76 8.18 -4.12
CA ALA A 65 -2.60 7.82 -5.53
C ALA A 65 -3.95 7.89 -6.29
N LEU A 66 -5.02 7.40 -5.68
CA LEU A 66 -6.38 7.48 -6.22
C LEU A 66 -6.88 8.93 -6.35
N GLU A 67 -6.43 9.86 -5.50
CA GLU A 67 -6.76 11.29 -5.65
C GLU A 67 -6.18 11.88 -6.93
N GLY A 68 -4.95 11.50 -7.26
CA GLY A 68 -4.28 11.96 -8.48
C GLY A 68 -5.02 11.53 -9.74
N GLN A 69 -5.60 10.34 -9.73
CA GLN A 69 -6.36 9.78 -10.85
C GLN A 69 -7.84 10.20 -10.84
N HIS A 70 -8.47 10.17 -9.66
CA HIS A 70 -9.91 10.32 -9.47
C HIS A 70 -10.24 11.21 -8.25
N PRO A 71 -10.00 12.53 -8.32
CA PRO A 71 -10.24 13.44 -7.20
C PRO A 71 -11.73 13.53 -6.81
N ALA A 72 -12.64 13.35 -7.79
CA ALA A 72 -14.08 13.31 -7.54
C ALA A 72 -14.49 12.12 -6.67
N LEU A 73 -13.87 10.95 -6.87
CA LEU A 73 -14.10 9.77 -6.06
C LEU A 73 -13.60 10.01 -4.63
N ARG A 74 -12.35 10.47 -4.45
CA ARG A 74 -11.82 10.74 -3.10
C ARG A 74 -12.68 11.72 -2.31
N ARG A 75 -13.15 12.82 -2.92
CA ARG A 75 -14.06 13.78 -2.26
C ARG A 75 -15.37 13.17 -1.73
N ARG A 76 -15.80 12.04 -2.30
CA ARG A 76 -16.97 11.28 -1.82
C ARG A 76 -16.61 10.36 -0.65
N LEU A 77 -15.38 9.84 -0.61
CA LEU A 77 -14.93 8.87 0.40
C LEU A 77 -14.37 9.55 1.66
N THR A 78 -13.61 10.62 1.48
CA THR A 78 -13.00 11.39 2.55
C THR A 78 -13.73 12.72 2.79
N ASP A 79 -13.52 13.30 3.97
CA ASP A 79 -13.95 14.65 4.30
C ASP A 79 -12.91 15.70 3.88
N GLU A 80 -13.18 16.99 4.11
CA GLU A 80 -12.23 18.09 3.83
C GLU A 80 -10.93 17.96 4.63
N GLN A 81 -10.99 17.24 5.75
CA GLN A 81 -9.84 16.93 6.60
C GLN A 81 -9.01 15.72 6.10
N GLY A 82 -9.41 15.07 4.99
CA GLY A 82 -8.73 13.89 4.44
C GLY A 82 -9.02 12.58 5.18
N ALA A 83 -9.84 12.61 6.24
CA ALA A 83 -10.27 11.41 6.95
C ALA A 83 -11.44 10.70 6.23
N VAL A 84 -11.48 9.37 6.30
CA VAL A 84 -12.60 8.57 5.78
C VAL A 84 -13.90 8.95 6.50
N ARG A 85 -14.95 9.24 5.73
CA ARG A 85 -16.26 9.62 6.29
C ARG A 85 -16.85 8.48 7.11
N ARG A 86 -17.55 8.81 8.20
CA ARG A 86 -18.22 7.82 9.08
C ARG A 86 -19.28 6.97 8.35
N HIS A 87 -19.82 7.50 7.26
CA HIS A 87 -20.79 6.86 6.38
C HIS A 87 -20.13 6.12 5.20
N VAL A 88 -18.82 5.89 5.25
CA VAL A 88 -18.08 5.13 4.25
C VAL A 88 -17.27 4.09 5.01
N ASN A 89 -17.57 2.83 4.74
CA ASN A 89 -16.81 1.71 5.26
C ASN A 89 -15.87 1.24 4.16
N ILE A 90 -14.64 0.94 4.54
CA ILE A 90 -13.62 0.43 3.63
C ILE A 90 -13.17 -0.90 4.20
N TYR A 91 -13.15 -1.92 3.36
CA TYR A 91 -12.73 -3.26 3.71
C TYR A 91 -11.48 -3.60 2.92
N LEU A 92 -10.49 -4.18 3.59
CA LEU A 92 -9.32 -4.81 3.00
C LEU A 92 -9.62 -6.30 2.91
N GLY A 93 -9.91 -6.78 1.70
CA GLY A 93 -10.43 -8.12 1.47
C GLY A 93 -11.73 -8.36 2.23
N ASN A 94 -11.64 -9.00 3.40
CA ASN A 94 -12.77 -9.36 4.25
C ASN A 94 -12.82 -8.60 5.59
N ASP A 95 -11.81 -7.78 5.89
CA ASP A 95 -11.65 -7.08 7.16
C ASP A 95 -11.88 -5.58 7.01
N ASN A 96 -12.61 -4.96 7.94
CA ASN A 96 -12.82 -3.51 7.88
C ASN A 96 -11.55 -2.79 8.37
N ILE A 97 -11.09 -1.80 7.62
CA ILE A 97 -9.88 -1.04 8.01
C ILE A 97 -10.04 -0.38 9.38
N ARG A 98 -11.28 -0.10 9.82
CA ARG A 98 -11.57 0.50 11.14
C ARG A 98 -11.34 -0.45 12.31
N ASP A 99 -11.41 -1.76 12.07
CA ASP A 99 -11.07 -2.81 13.05
C ASP A 99 -9.57 -3.16 13.02
N LEU A 100 -8.86 -2.76 11.96
CA LEU A 100 -7.42 -2.86 11.79
C LEU A 100 -6.72 -1.57 12.31
N SER A 101 -5.93 -0.90 11.47
CA SER A 101 -5.16 0.32 11.80
C SER A 101 -5.72 1.58 11.10
N GLY A 102 -6.96 1.51 10.59
CA GLY A 102 -7.61 2.58 9.85
C GLY A 102 -6.87 2.94 8.57
N LEU A 103 -6.56 4.23 8.42
CA LEU A 103 -5.81 4.77 7.30
C LEU A 103 -4.33 4.33 7.27
N GLN A 104 -3.80 3.86 8.40
CA GLN A 104 -2.44 3.31 8.50
C GLN A 104 -2.40 1.80 8.30
N THR A 105 -3.52 1.18 7.93
CA THR A 105 -3.53 -0.25 7.60
C THR A 105 -2.59 -0.50 6.43
N GLU A 106 -1.66 -1.42 6.63
CA GLU A 106 -0.72 -1.88 5.63
C GLU A 106 -1.44 -2.82 4.64
N LEU A 107 -1.13 -2.68 3.36
CA LEU A 107 -1.61 -3.48 2.26
C LEU A 107 -0.46 -4.27 1.65
N ALA A 108 -0.81 -5.36 0.97
CA ALA A 108 0.13 -6.08 0.13
C ALA A 108 -0.13 -5.79 -1.35
N ASP A 109 0.80 -6.25 -2.19
CA ASP A 109 0.57 -6.32 -3.63
C ASP A 109 -0.57 -7.30 -3.95
N GLY A 110 -1.49 -6.89 -4.82
CA GLY A 110 -2.66 -7.66 -5.21
C GLY A 110 -3.84 -7.57 -4.23
N ASP A 111 -3.74 -6.76 -3.18
CA ASP A 111 -4.82 -6.60 -2.20
C ASP A 111 -6.04 -5.89 -2.79
N GLU A 112 -7.22 -6.14 -2.23
CA GLU A 112 -8.49 -5.61 -2.72
C GLU A 112 -9.17 -4.75 -1.66
N LEU A 113 -9.33 -3.46 -1.96
CA LEU A 113 -10.08 -2.53 -1.14
C LEU A 113 -11.52 -2.42 -1.61
N LEU A 114 -12.47 -2.91 -0.82
CA LEU A 114 -13.90 -2.76 -1.07
C LEU A 114 -14.43 -1.50 -0.38
N VAL A 115 -14.97 -0.57 -1.16
CA VAL A 115 -15.56 0.66 -0.65
C VAL A 115 -17.08 0.52 -0.55
N LEU A 116 -17.64 0.64 0.65
CA LEU A 116 -19.09 0.57 0.88
C LEU A 116 -19.60 1.88 1.51
N PRO A 117 -20.34 2.71 0.76
CA PRO A 117 -21.04 3.83 1.34
C PRO A 117 -22.23 3.31 2.17
N SER A 118 -22.34 3.75 3.41
CA SER A 118 -23.48 3.48 4.30
C SER A 118 -24.80 4.07 3.78
N VAL A 119 -24.77 4.84 2.67
CA VAL A 119 -25.96 5.34 1.96
C VAL A 119 -26.42 4.42 0.82
N ALA A 120 -25.82 3.24 0.62
CA ALA A 120 -26.24 2.27 -0.40
C ALA A 120 -27.53 1.50 -0.04
N GLY A 121 -28.49 2.18 0.59
CA GLY A 121 -29.81 1.66 0.87
C GLY A 121 -30.86 2.36 0.02
N GLY A 122 -31.31 1.70 -1.06
CA GLY A 122 -32.56 2.00 -1.77
C GLY A 122 -32.39 2.66 -3.13
#